data_AF-A0A956H424-F1
#
_entry.id   AF-A0A956H424-F1
#
_cell.length_a   1.000
_cell.length_b   1.000
_cell.length_c   1.000
_cell.angle_alpha   90.00
_cell.angle_beta   90.00
_cell.angle_gamma   90.00
#
_symmetry.space_group_name_H-M   'P 1'
#
loop_
_entity.id
_entity.type
_entity.pdbx_description
1 polymer ?
#
loop_
_entity_poly.entity_id
_entity_poly.type
_entity_poly.pdbx_seq_one_letter_code
_entity_poly.pdbx_strand_id
1 'polypeptide(L)'
;TQRDNLEAAKALYDEGKDFFDTADYDQALIRWNRAYVMLDPSEGNRPTRTALAYNIAEAHKRAYEVSRNPEHLNEGMRLLESRRGELAASADQATTVDREENQEIDRRMAELERLLAESQAKGEVPQALPFGTAFIYDDAGSDAQTNDAVQPPPQPQPPAPAPTLSPQQQWKLEIDQDPVLGPKWAKSRKQITGGAVMLGVGGGAALIATGSIILGIPYSPFQWFLLGVGGVFGAASIGLIVGGAVVLSRGTKARDEVLAIKPKPTAWVVPVPMLTRGGAGFGVAGRF
;
A
#
# COMPACT_ATOMS: atom_id res chain seq x y z
N THR A 1 21.08 15.21 17.96
CA THR A 1 19.63 15.37 17.75
C THR A 1 19.23 15.24 16.28
N GLN A 2 19.57 16.17 15.37
CA GLN A 2 19.14 16.06 13.96
C GLN A 2 19.66 14.80 13.24
N ARG A 3 20.93 14.45 13.44
CA ARG A 3 21.52 13.22 12.90
C ARG A 3 20.78 11.97 13.41
N ASP A 4 20.44 11.97 14.70
CA ASP A 4 19.74 10.84 15.34
C ASP A 4 18.30 10.71 14.79
N ASN A 5 17.63 11.84 14.53
CA ASN A 5 16.31 11.86 13.91
C ASN A 5 16.33 11.32 12.48
N LEU A 6 17.35 11.68 11.68
CA LEU A 6 17.48 11.16 10.31
C LEU A 6 17.72 9.65 10.29
N GLU A 7 18.56 9.14 11.19
CA GLU A 7 18.80 7.70 11.32
C GLU A 7 17.54 6.95 11.78
N ALA A 8 16.80 7.50 12.74
CA ALA A 8 15.52 6.95 13.20
C ALA A 8 14.45 6.96 12.09
N ALA A 9 14.33 8.07 11.35
CA ALA A 9 13.40 8.18 10.22
C ALA A 9 13.75 7.17 9.12
N LYS A 10 15.03 6.93 8.87
CA LYS A 10 15.48 5.91 7.91
C LYS A 10 15.11 4.49 8.37
N ALA A 11 15.32 4.15 9.64
CA ALA A 11 14.93 2.85 10.16
C ALA A 11 13.41 2.62 10.01
N LEU A 12 12.59 3.62 10.34
CA LEU A 12 11.14 3.58 10.13
C LEU A 12 10.76 3.48 8.66
N TYR A 13 11.49 4.15 7.77
CA TYR A 13 11.30 4.04 6.32
C TYR A 13 11.50 2.59 5.85
N ASP A 14 12.61 1.98 6.25
CA ASP A 14 12.97 0.61 5.89
C ASP A 14 11.94 -0.40 6.45
N GLU A 15 11.52 -0.25 7.71
CA GLU A 15 10.44 -1.05 8.30
C GLU A 15 9.12 -0.89 7.53
N GLY A 16 8.73 0.34 7.21
CA GLY A 16 7.50 0.61 6.46
C GLY A 16 7.53 0.00 5.07
N LYS A 17 8.70 -0.03 4.42
CA LYS A 17 8.90 -0.71 3.14
C LYS A 17 8.69 -2.22 3.25
N ASP A 18 9.19 -2.87 4.29
CA ASP A 18 8.96 -4.31 4.51
C ASP A 18 7.46 -4.63 4.69
N PHE A 19 6.72 -3.77 5.40
CA PHE A 19 5.26 -3.90 5.52
C PHE A 19 4.54 -3.66 4.19
N PHE A 20 4.95 -2.64 3.43
CA PHE A 20 4.39 -2.35 2.12
C PHE A 20 4.60 -3.52 1.15
N ASP A 21 5.82 -4.07 1.09
CA ASP A 21 6.18 -5.20 0.25
C ASP A 21 5.37 -6.47 0.61
N THR A 22 4.93 -6.60 1.86
CA THR A 22 4.07 -7.71 2.33
C THR A 22 2.57 -7.42 2.24
N ALA A 23 2.18 -6.31 1.60
CA ALA A 23 0.82 -5.80 1.46
C ALA A 23 0.12 -5.50 2.80
N ASP A 24 0.89 -5.22 3.84
CA ASP A 24 0.41 -4.72 5.13
C ASP A 24 0.45 -3.19 5.13
N TYR A 25 -0.36 -2.58 4.27
CA TYR A 25 -0.29 -1.15 3.95
C TYR A 25 -0.58 -0.26 5.16
N ASP A 26 -1.43 -0.69 6.09
CA ASP A 26 -1.71 0.08 7.31
C ASP A 26 -0.48 0.19 8.21
N GLN A 27 0.28 -0.91 8.37
CA GLN A 27 1.53 -0.87 9.13
C GLN A 27 2.59 -0.03 8.41
N ALA A 28 2.66 -0.10 7.08
CA ALA A 28 3.55 0.76 6.29
C ALA A 28 3.24 2.25 6.51
N LEU A 29 1.96 2.63 6.43
CA LEU A 29 1.49 3.99 6.67
C LEU A 29 1.87 4.48 8.07
N ILE A 30 1.64 3.68 9.12
CA ILE A 30 2.02 4.06 10.50
C ILE A 30 3.52 4.36 10.60
N ARG A 31 4.37 3.53 10.00
CA ARG A 31 5.83 3.70 10.04
C ARG A 31 6.28 4.92 9.24
N TRP A 32 5.77 5.10 8.03
CA TRP A 32 6.14 6.22 7.17
C TRP A 32 5.60 7.56 7.67
N ASN A 33 4.39 7.61 8.24
CA ASN A 33 3.86 8.81 8.90
C ASN A 33 4.79 9.24 10.05
N ARG A 34 5.23 8.30 10.89
CA ARG A 34 6.17 8.57 11.97
C ARG A 34 7.53 9.05 11.43
N ALA A 35 8.03 8.44 10.36
CA ALA A 35 9.26 8.87 9.71
C ALA A 35 9.16 10.30 9.15
N TYR A 36 8.02 10.63 8.52
CA TYR A 36 7.78 11.94 7.92
C TYR A 36 7.78 13.05 8.98
N VAL A 37 7.07 12.84 10.10
CA VAL A 37 6.98 13.82 11.19
C VAL A 37 8.32 14.00 11.93
N MET A 38 9.20 12.99 11.94
CA MET A 38 10.54 13.10 12.54
C MET A 38 11.48 14.02 11.75
N LEU A 39 11.22 14.23 10.46
CA LEU A 39 12.02 15.09 9.61
C LEU A 39 11.51 16.52 9.71
N ASP A 40 12.37 17.45 10.15
CA ASP A 40 12.01 18.87 10.13
C ASP A 40 11.83 19.38 8.69
N PRO A 41 11.01 20.42 8.45
CA PRO A 41 10.72 20.94 7.11
C PRO A 41 11.86 21.78 6.51
N SER A 42 13.11 21.67 6.99
CA SER A 42 14.24 22.39 6.39
C SER A 42 14.54 21.93 4.96
N GLU A 43 15.19 22.81 4.19
CA GLU A 43 15.63 22.52 2.83
C GLU A 43 16.47 21.23 2.73
N GLY A 44 17.29 20.93 3.73
CA GLY A 44 18.14 19.74 3.75
C GLY A 44 17.36 18.42 3.79
N ASN A 45 16.19 18.41 4.45
CA ASN A 45 15.30 17.24 4.53
C ASN A 45 14.22 17.24 3.45
N ARG A 46 14.10 18.33 2.68
CA ARG A 46 13.06 18.54 1.67
C ARG A 46 12.94 17.36 0.68
N PRO A 47 14.02 16.84 0.07
CA PRO A 47 13.91 15.71 -0.85
C PRO A 47 13.40 14.43 -0.18
N THR A 48 13.85 14.16 1.04
CA THR A 48 13.44 12.98 1.82
C THR A 48 11.97 13.07 2.21
N ARG A 49 11.50 14.25 2.63
CA ARG A 49 10.07 14.49 2.92
C ARG A 49 9.21 14.35 1.67
N THR A 50 9.61 14.92 0.52
CA THR A 50 8.89 14.73 -0.76
C THR A 50 8.77 13.23 -1.09
N ALA A 51 9.87 12.48 -0.99
CA ALA A 51 9.86 11.04 -1.27
C ALA A 51 8.95 10.26 -0.31
N LEU A 52 8.97 10.58 0.99
CA LEU A 52 8.06 9.98 1.98
C LEU A 52 6.59 10.32 1.69
N ALA A 53 6.27 11.57 1.37
CA ALA A 53 4.90 11.96 1.01
C ALA A 53 4.37 11.15 -0.17
N TYR A 54 5.19 10.94 -1.20
CA TYR A 54 4.81 10.11 -2.36
C TYR A 54 4.60 8.64 -1.99
N ASN A 55 5.44 8.08 -1.13
CA ASN A 55 5.28 6.69 -0.67
C ASN A 55 4.03 6.52 0.19
N ILE A 56 3.75 7.47 1.09
CA ILE A 56 2.53 7.47 1.91
C ILE A 56 1.28 7.58 1.02
N ALA A 57 1.26 8.51 0.06
CA ALA A 57 0.15 8.63 -0.89
C ALA A 57 -0.05 7.35 -1.72
N GLU A 58 1.02 6.71 -2.19
CA GLU A 58 0.95 5.43 -2.88
C GLU A 58 0.44 4.31 -1.96
N ALA A 59 0.87 4.25 -0.70
CA ALA A 59 0.34 3.28 0.28
C ALA A 59 -1.15 3.47 0.55
N HIS A 60 -1.63 4.70 0.64
CA HIS A 60 -3.06 4.98 0.70
C HIS A 60 -3.80 4.46 -0.54
N LYS A 61 -3.26 4.70 -1.74
CA LYS A 61 -3.82 4.16 -2.98
C LYS A 61 -3.92 2.62 -2.95
N ARG A 62 -2.85 1.94 -2.52
CA ARG A 62 -2.81 0.47 -2.39
C ARG A 62 -3.72 -0.07 -1.30
N ALA A 63 -3.82 0.63 -0.17
CA ALA A 63 -4.75 0.29 0.89
C ALA A 63 -6.21 0.37 0.38
N TYR A 64 -6.56 1.42 -0.38
CA TYR A 64 -7.86 1.52 -1.06
C TYR A 64 -8.10 0.37 -2.05
N GLU A 65 -7.11 -0.04 -2.84
CA GLU A 65 -7.25 -1.17 -3.78
C GLU A 65 -7.70 -2.45 -3.06
N VAL A 66 -7.24 -2.66 -1.81
CA VAL A 66 -7.56 -3.85 -1.00
C VAL A 66 -8.84 -3.67 -0.17
N SER A 67 -8.99 -2.54 0.51
CA SER A 67 -10.09 -2.30 1.46
C SER A 67 -11.37 -1.77 0.79
N ARG A 68 -11.24 -1.18 -0.42
CA ARG A 68 -12.28 -0.41 -1.10
C ARG A 68 -12.86 0.73 -0.24
N ASN A 69 -12.06 1.25 0.70
CA ASN A 69 -12.42 2.39 1.52
C ASN A 69 -11.90 3.70 0.89
N PRO A 70 -12.77 4.57 0.34
CA PRO A 70 -12.36 5.82 -0.30
C PRO A 70 -11.63 6.79 0.64
N GLU A 71 -11.76 6.61 1.96
CA GLU A 71 -11.08 7.50 2.92
C GLU A 71 -9.56 7.43 2.80
N HIS A 72 -8.98 6.31 2.37
CA HIS A 72 -7.54 6.29 2.08
C HIS A 72 -7.19 7.24 0.93
N LEU A 73 -8.01 7.33 -0.13
CA LEU A 73 -7.76 8.24 -1.26
C LEU A 73 -7.84 9.70 -0.83
N ASN A 74 -8.85 10.05 -0.01
CA ASN A 74 -8.98 11.38 0.58
C ASN A 74 -7.73 11.75 1.40
N GLU A 75 -7.23 10.81 2.21
CA GLU A 75 -6.05 11.04 3.04
C GLU A 75 -4.77 11.23 2.20
N GLY A 76 -4.56 10.40 1.18
CA GLY A 76 -3.46 10.57 0.24
C GLY A 76 -3.51 11.92 -0.50
N MET A 77 -4.72 12.39 -0.84
CA MET A 77 -4.93 13.68 -1.48
C MET A 77 -4.60 14.85 -0.54
N ARG A 78 -5.12 14.84 0.70
CA ARG A 78 -4.83 15.86 1.72
C ARG A 78 -3.32 15.97 2.00
N LEU A 79 -2.60 14.85 2.00
CA LEU A 79 -1.14 14.85 2.17
C LEU A 79 -0.41 15.55 1.02
N LEU A 80 -0.81 15.24 -0.21
CA LEU A 80 -0.22 15.86 -1.41
C LEU A 80 -0.55 17.36 -1.51
N GLU A 81 -1.76 17.77 -1.11
CA GLU A 81 -2.16 19.17 -1.02
C GLU A 81 -1.32 19.93 0.01
N SER A 82 -1.16 19.35 1.21
CA SER A 82 -0.30 19.89 2.25
C SER A 82 1.13 20.08 1.74
N ARG A 83 1.69 19.06 1.06
CA ARG A 83 3.03 19.13 0.47
C ARG A 83 3.15 20.21 -0.61
N ARG A 84 2.13 20.37 -1.46
CA ARG A 84 2.07 21.46 -2.44
C ARG A 84 2.09 22.82 -1.75
N GLY A 85 1.36 22.98 -0.65
CA GLY A 85 1.38 24.18 0.19
C GLY A 85 2.76 24.49 0.77
N GLU A 86 3.46 23.48 1.29
CA GLU A 86 4.84 23.62 1.81
C GLU A 86 5.82 24.10 0.71
N LEU A 87 5.71 23.56 -0.51
CA LEU A 87 6.53 23.98 -1.65
C LEU A 87 6.19 25.42 -2.09
N ALA A 88 4.92 25.79 -2.09
CA ALA A 88 4.48 27.14 -2.43
C ALA A 88 4.93 28.19 -1.40
N ALA A 89 4.98 27.85 -0.12
CA ALA A 89 5.50 28.73 0.92
C ALA A 89 7.01 29.04 0.77
N SER A 90 7.73 28.19 0.03
CA SER A 90 9.16 28.35 -0.27
C SER A 90 9.41 29.10 -1.60
N ALA A 91 8.36 29.58 -2.26
CA ALA A 91 8.38 29.98 -3.68
C ALA A 91 9.08 31.31 -4.01
N ASP A 92 9.60 32.05 -3.01
CA ASP A 92 10.45 33.23 -3.27
C ASP A 92 11.68 32.88 -4.15
N GLN A 93 12.02 31.58 -4.26
CA GLN A 93 13.04 31.04 -5.16
C GLN A 93 12.54 29.81 -5.94
N ALA A 94 11.40 29.89 -6.61
CA ALA A 94 10.88 28.77 -7.41
C ALA A 94 11.92 28.25 -8.43
N THR A 95 12.53 27.11 -8.10
CA THR A 95 13.53 26.45 -8.95
C THR A 95 12.86 25.61 -10.03
N THR A 96 13.63 25.12 -11.01
CA THR A 96 13.12 24.11 -11.96
C THR A 96 12.71 22.83 -11.24
N VAL A 97 13.42 22.46 -10.18
CA VAL A 97 13.09 21.29 -9.35
C VAL A 97 11.72 21.45 -8.70
N ASP A 98 11.40 22.62 -8.14
CA ASP A 98 10.11 22.84 -7.48
C ASP A 98 8.95 22.82 -8.50
N ARG A 99 9.18 23.25 -9.74
CA ARG A 99 8.20 23.13 -10.83
C ARG A 99 7.95 21.67 -11.22
N GLU A 100 9.00 20.86 -11.29
CA GLU A 100 8.89 19.42 -11.58
C GLU A 100 8.19 18.67 -10.44
N GLU A 101 8.53 18.97 -9.18
CA GLU A 101 7.87 18.40 -7.99
C GLU A 101 6.38 18.75 -7.95
N ASN A 102 6.01 20.01 -8.22
CA ASN A 102 4.60 20.42 -8.30
C ASN A 102 3.84 19.70 -9.43
N GLN A 103 4.44 19.55 -10.60
CA GLN A 103 3.82 18.79 -11.70
C GLN A 103 3.58 17.32 -11.34
N GLU A 104 4.51 16.70 -10.61
CA GLU A 104 4.34 15.31 -10.16
C GLU A 104 3.26 15.20 -9.08
N ILE A 105 3.17 16.17 -8.16
CA ILE A 105 2.07 16.27 -7.19
C ILE A 105 0.73 16.36 -7.92
N ASP A 106 0.60 17.27 -8.89
CA ASP A 106 -0.65 17.47 -9.64
C ASP A 106 -1.07 16.20 -10.40
N ARG A 107 -0.12 15.47 -11.01
CA ARG A 107 -0.40 14.18 -11.67
C ARG A 107 -0.95 13.14 -10.69
N ARG A 108 -0.35 13.02 -9.51
CA ARG A 108 -0.77 12.06 -8.48
C ARG A 108 -2.13 12.43 -7.90
N MET A 109 -2.37 13.71 -7.64
CA MET A 109 -3.68 14.19 -7.20
C MET A 109 -4.77 13.86 -8.23
N ALA A 110 -4.52 14.14 -9.52
CA ALA A 110 -5.46 13.80 -10.59
C ALA A 110 -5.74 12.28 -10.69
N GLU A 111 -4.74 11.43 -10.41
CA GLU A 111 -4.94 9.97 -10.32
C GLU A 111 -5.86 9.59 -9.14
N LEU A 112 -5.63 10.16 -7.95
CA LEU A 112 -6.44 9.90 -6.76
C LEU A 112 -7.87 10.42 -6.92
N GLU A 113 -8.06 11.61 -7.49
CA GLU A 113 -9.37 12.17 -7.81
C GLU A 113 -10.16 11.26 -8.77
N ARG A 114 -9.50 10.73 -9.81
CA ARG A 114 -10.13 9.76 -10.72
C ARG A 114 -10.58 8.50 -9.97
N LEU A 115 -9.72 7.94 -9.12
CA LEU A 115 -10.05 6.75 -8.32
C LEU A 115 -11.18 7.01 -7.32
N LEU A 116 -11.25 8.22 -6.78
CA LEU A 116 -12.30 8.66 -5.87
C LEU A 116 -13.65 8.80 -6.59
N ALA A 117 -13.66 9.43 -7.77
CA ALA A 117 -14.85 9.51 -8.61
C ALA A 117 -15.35 8.10 -9.02
N GLU A 118 -14.44 7.18 -9.35
CA GLU A 118 -14.78 5.78 -9.61
C GLU A 118 -15.33 5.05 -8.38
N SER A 119 -14.78 5.31 -7.20
CA SER A 119 -15.25 4.77 -5.92
C SER A 119 -16.69 5.22 -5.63
N GLN A 120 -16.95 6.53 -5.80
CA GLN A 120 -18.27 7.12 -5.63
C GLN A 120 -19.29 6.55 -6.63
N ALA A 121 -18.92 6.40 -7.89
CA ALA A 121 -19.78 5.79 -8.91
C ALA A 121 -20.14 4.32 -8.59
N LYS A 122 -19.27 3.61 -7.86
CA LYS A 122 -19.51 2.25 -7.37
C LYS A 122 -20.32 2.19 -6.06
N GLY A 123 -20.61 3.34 -5.45
CA GLY A 123 -21.34 3.41 -4.18
C GLY A 123 -20.53 2.91 -2.98
N GLU A 124 -19.21 3.02 -3.04
CA GLU A 124 -18.34 2.66 -1.91
C GLU A 124 -18.48 3.68 -0.80
N VAL A 125 -18.62 3.19 0.43
CA VAL A 125 -18.93 4.02 1.60
C VAL A 125 -17.64 4.31 2.38
N PRO A 126 -17.34 5.57 2.72
CA PRO A 126 -16.21 5.90 3.59
C PRO A 126 -16.33 5.21 4.94
N GLN A 127 -15.21 4.65 5.41
CA GLN A 127 -15.09 4.07 6.74
C GLN A 127 -13.93 4.74 7.47
N ALA A 128 -14.01 4.80 8.80
CA ALA A 128 -12.92 5.33 9.61
C ALA A 128 -11.63 4.54 9.35
N LEU A 129 -10.53 5.25 9.14
CA LEU A 129 -9.22 4.64 8.95
C LEU A 129 -8.70 4.02 10.25
N PRO A 130 -7.85 2.97 10.17
CA PRO A 130 -7.17 2.44 11.34
C PRO A 130 -6.33 3.51 12.04
N PHE A 131 -6.24 3.41 13.37
CA PHE A 131 -5.50 4.38 14.18
C PHE A 131 -4.03 4.52 13.70
N GLY A 132 -3.58 5.77 13.54
CA GLY A 132 -2.22 6.10 13.11
C GLY A 132 -1.96 6.05 11.60
N THR A 133 -2.94 5.64 10.79
CA THR A 133 -2.81 5.65 9.33
C THR A 133 -3.19 6.99 8.70
N ALA A 134 -4.11 7.72 9.31
CA ALA A 134 -4.40 9.10 8.94
C ALA A 134 -3.21 10.01 9.28
N PHE A 135 -2.87 10.91 8.37
CA PHE A 135 -1.80 11.86 8.59
C PHE A 135 -2.30 12.96 9.53
N ILE A 136 -1.49 13.31 10.53
CA ILE A 136 -1.82 14.40 11.46
C ILE A 136 -1.30 15.68 10.81
N TYR A 137 -2.22 16.52 10.32
CA TYR A 137 -1.90 17.83 9.82
C TYR A 137 -1.80 18.80 11.00
N ASP A 138 -0.69 19.53 11.10
CA ASP A 138 -0.59 20.74 11.94
C ASP A 138 -1.38 21.86 11.26
N ASP A 139 -2.69 21.68 11.09
CA ASP A 139 -3.54 22.77 10.68
C ASP A 139 -3.71 23.67 11.90
N ALA A 140 -2.91 24.73 11.96
CA ALA A 140 -2.80 25.66 13.10
C ALA A 140 -4.11 26.41 13.43
N GLY A 141 -5.23 26.08 12.77
CA GLY A 141 -6.58 26.57 13.06
C GLY A 141 -7.62 25.46 13.29
N SER A 142 -7.24 24.19 13.28
CA SER A 142 -8.14 23.08 13.59
C SER A 142 -8.23 22.90 15.11
N ASP A 143 -8.95 23.80 15.78
CA ASP A 143 -9.59 23.56 17.09
C ASP A 143 -10.71 22.50 16.97
N ALA A 144 -10.58 21.54 16.05
CA ALA A 144 -11.36 20.34 16.03
C ALA A 144 -11.00 19.54 17.27
N GLN A 145 -11.62 19.96 18.38
CA GLN A 145 -12.18 19.12 19.42
C GLN A 145 -11.89 17.66 19.11
N THR A 146 -10.77 17.16 19.63
CA THR A 146 -10.89 15.92 20.39
C THR A 146 -12.05 16.21 21.33
N ASN A 147 -13.23 15.70 20.99
CA ASN A 147 -14.31 15.61 21.93
C ASN A 147 -13.84 14.62 23.00
N ASP A 148 -12.90 15.07 23.83
CA ASP A 148 -12.69 14.68 25.22
C ASP A 148 -13.87 15.22 26.04
N ALA A 149 -15.09 15.13 25.49
CA ALA A 149 -16.27 15.07 26.29
C ALA A 149 -16.03 13.86 27.18
N VAL A 150 -15.67 14.15 28.43
CA VAL A 150 -15.50 13.22 29.53
C VAL A 150 -16.67 12.25 29.45
N GLN A 151 -16.45 11.11 28.80
CA GLN A 151 -17.41 10.04 28.84
C GLN A 151 -17.51 9.67 30.31
N PRO A 152 -18.71 9.72 30.92
CA PRO A 152 -18.88 9.20 32.26
C PRO A 152 -18.25 7.81 32.32
N PRO A 153 -17.51 7.48 33.40
CA PRO A 153 -16.75 6.24 33.48
C PRO A 153 -17.64 5.09 33.04
N PRO A 154 -17.25 4.33 32.00
CA PRO A 154 -18.09 3.29 31.44
C PRO A 154 -18.52 2.39 32.57
N GLN A 155 -19.85 2.30 32.79
CA GLN A 155 -20.41 1.27 33.66
C GLN A 155 -19.78 -0.06 33.23
N PRO A 156 -19.38 -0.94 34.18
CA PRO A 156 -18.77 -2.23 33.84
C PRO A 156 -19.69 -2.97 32.87
N GLN A 157 -19.37 -2.86 31.58
CA GLN A 157 -20.07 -3.60 30.56
C GLN A 157 -19.77 -5.07 30.87
N PRO A 158 -20.79 -5.94 30.95
CA PRO A 158 -20.56 -7.37 30.96
C PRO A 158 -19.55 -7.67 29.87
N PRO A 159 -18.50 -8.48 30.13
CA PRO A 159 -17.44 -8.73 29.17
C PRO A 159 -18.09 -9.07 27.83
N ALA A 160 -17.83 -8.22 26.83
CA ALA A 160 -18.41 -8.40 25.51
C ALA A 160 -18.10 -9.84 25.08
N PRO A 161 -19.10 -10.60 24.58
CA PRO A 161 -18.85 -11.95 24.10
C PRO A 161 -17.68 -11.87 23.12
N ALA A 162 -16.69 -12.75 23.32
CA ALA A 162 -15.47 -12.74 22.51
C ALA A 162 -15.88 -12.71 21.02
N PRO A 163 -15.36 -11.77 20.22
CA PRO A 163 -15.77 -11.61 18.84
C PRO A 163 -15.64 -12.95 18.12
N THR A 164 -16.74 -13.40 17.51
CA THR A 164 -16.75 -14.65 16.75
C THR A 164 -15.87 -14.47 15.52
N LEU A 165 -14.70 -15.10 15.54
CA LEU A 165 -13.79 -15.10 14.39
C LEU A 165 -14.52 -15.67 13.17
N SER A 166 -14.39 -14.99 12.03
CA SER A 166 -14.94 -15.51 10.78
C SER A 166 -14.29 -16.85 10.43
N PRO A 167 -14.95 -17.75 9.65
CA PRO A 167 -14.35 -19.03 9.26
C PRO A 167 -12.96 -18.89 8.62
N GLN A 168 -12.72 -17.78 7.90
CA GLN A 168 -11.43 -17.47 7.29
C GLN A 168 -10.37 -17.09 8.34
N GLN A 169 -10.75 -16.31 9.36
CA GLN A 169 -9.87 -15.94 10.46
C GLN A 169 -9.52 -17.17 11.33
N GLN A 170 -10.51 -18.02 11.60
CA GLN A 170 -10.31 -19.29 12.31
C GLN A 170 -9.33 -20.19 11.54
N TRP A 171 -9.58 -20.43 10.25
CA TRP A 171 -8.70 -21.24 9.42
C TRP A 171 -7.26 -20.73 9.41
N LYS A 172 -7.07 -19.40 9.34
CA LYS A 172 -5.75 -18.79 9.37
C LYS A 172 -5.06 -18.99 10.73
N LEU A 173 -5.78 -18.75 11.82
CA LEU A 173 -5.28 -18.97 13.18
C LEU A 173 -4.84 -20.43 13.36
N GLU A 174 -5.63 -21.38 12.88
CA GLU A 174 -5.31 -22.79 12.99
C GLU A 174 -4.10 -23.21 12.14
N ILE A 175 -3.89 -22.61 10.96
CA ILE A 175 -2.67 -22.86 10.16
C ILE A 175 -1.45 -22.25 10.82
N ASP A 176 -1.57 -21.03 11.36
CA ASP A 176 -0.46 -20.35 12.00
C ASP A 176 -0.04 -21.06 13.30
N GLN A 177 -0.98 -21.73 14.00
CA GLN A 177 -0.72 -22.53 15.19
C GLN A 177 -0.22 -23.97 14.90
N ASP A 178 -0.39 -24.47 13.68
CA ASP A 178 0.03 -25.82 13.32
C ASP A 178 1.56 -25.89 13.17
N PRO A 179 2.28 -26.75 13.94
CA PRO A 179 3.74 -26.79 13.94
C PRO A 179 4.33 -27.29 12.61
N VAL A 180 3.55 -27.96 11.77
CA VAL A 180 3.97 -28.49 10.47
C VAL A 180 3.51 -27.59 9.32
N LEU A 181 2.25 -27.14 9.34
CA LEU A 181 1.68 -26.31 8.27
C LEU A 181 2.08 -24.84 8.39
N GLY A 182 2.19 -24.30 9.60
CA GLY A 182 2.53 -22.89 9.84
C GLY A 182 3.85 -22.46 9.18
N PRO A 183 4.97 -23.17 9.43
CA PRO A 183 6.24 -22.85 8.78
C PRO A 183 6.19 -22.97 7.24
N LYS A 184 5.45 -23.96 6.71
CA LYS A 184 5.27 -24.13 5.26
C LYS A 184 4.47 -22.98 4.66
N TRP A 185 3.39 -22.57 5.32
CA TRP A 185 2.53 -21.46 4.91
C TRP A 185 3.28 -20.12 4.94
N ALA A 186 4.01 -19.85 6.02
CA ALA A 186 4.83 -18.65 6.14
C ALA A 186 5.93 -18.60 5.06
N LYS A 187 6.61 -19.73 4.81
CA LYS A 187 7.64 -19.83 3.74
C LYS A 187 7.03 -19.62 2.35
N SER A 188 5.87 -20.22 2.08
CA SER A 188 5.13 -20.03 0.82
C SER A 188 4.77 -18.56 0.60
N ARG A 189 4.20 -17.87 1.61
CA ARG A 189 3.88 -16.43 1.50
C ARG A 189 5.12 -15.61 1.17
N LYS A 190 6.23 -15.81 1.88
CA LYS A 190 7.51 -15.10 1.61
C LYS A 190 8.02 -15.35 0.19
N GLN A 191 7.91 -16.58 -0.31
CA GLN A 191 8.32 -16.92 -1.68
C GLN A 191 7.39 -16.29 -2.72
N ILE A 192 6.07 -16.30 -2.52
CA ILE A 192 5.14 -15.66 -3.45
C ILE A 192 5.39 -14.15 -3.49
N THR A 193 5.49 -13.50 -2.33
CA THR A 193 5.79 -12.07 -2.23
C THR A 193 7.13 -11.73 -2.85
N GLY A 194 8.21 -12.42 -2.45
CA GLY A 194 9.55 -12.18 -3.01
C GLY A 194 9.63 -12.43 -4.51
N GLY A 195 8.96 -13.47 -5.01
CA GLY A 195 8.86 -13.75 -6.44
C GLY A 195 8.11 -12.66 -7.20
N ALA A 196 6.99 -12.16 -6.65
CA ALA A 196 6.22 -11.07 -7.25
C ALA A 196 7.02 -9.75 -7.29
N VAL A 197 7.74 -9.41 -6.21
CA VAL A 197 8.61 -8.22 -6.17
C VAL A 197 9.73 -8.33 -7.20
N MET A 198 10.42 -9.49 -7.28
CA MET A 198 11.47 -9.70 -8.29
C MET A 198 10.95 -9.60 -9.72
N LEU A 199 9.75 -10.12 -9.99
CA LEU A 199 9.10 -9.97 -11.30
C LEU A 199 8.70 -8.52 -11.59
N GLY A 200 8.21 -7.78 -10.59
CA GLY A 200 7.85 -6.36 -10.73
C GLY A 200 9.08 -5.49 -11.05
N VAL A 201 10.15 -5.62 -10.26
CA VAL A 201 11.40 -4.88 -10.46
C VAL A 201 12.07 -5.29 -11.78
N GLY A 202 12.19 -6.60 -12.04
CA GLY A 202 12.77 -7.13 -13.27
C GLY A 202 11.98 -6.73 -14.52
N GLY A 203 10.65 -6.80 -14.46
CA GLY A 203 9.74 -6.42 -15.55
C GLY A 203 9.79 -4.92 -15.85
N GLY A 204 9.79 -4.07 -14.82
CA GLY A 204 9.95 -2.62 -14.98
C GLY A 204 11.28 -2.26 -15.64
N ALA A 205 12.39 -2.87 -15.19
CA ALA A 205 13.70 -2.66 -15.78
C ALA A 205 13.78 -3.15 -17.25
N ALA A 206 13.15 -4.29 -17.57
CA ALA A 206 13.10 -4.82 -18.92
C ALA A 206 12.31 -3.92 -19.89
N LEU A 207 11.22 -3.30 -19.43
CA LEU A 207 10.45 -2.34 -20.24
C LEU A 207 11.24 -1.07 -20.55
N ILE A 208 11.99 -0.54 -19.57
CA ILE A 208 12.87 0.64 -19.76
C ILE A 208 14.00 0.32 -20.75
N ALA A 209 14.58 -0.88 -20.66
CA ALA A 209 15.62 -1.34 -21.60
C ALA A 209 15.07 -1.56 -23.02
N THR A 210 13.83 -2.01 -23.17
CA THR A 210 13.22 -2.23 -24.49
C THR A 210 12.76 -0.92 -25.14
N GLY A 211 12.18 0.00 -24.35
CA GLY A 211 11.70 1.29 -24.84
C GLY A 211 12.81 2.21 -25.36
N SER A 212 14.03 2.09 -24.81
CA SER A 212 15.20 2.86 -25.24
C SER A 212 15.78 2.40 -26.59
N ILE A 213 15.47 1.18 -27.05
CA ILE A 213 15.90 0.67 -28.37
C ILE A 213 14.96 1.13 -29.49
N ILE A 214 13.66 1.28 -29.21
CA ILE A 214 12.63 1.53 -30.22
C ILE A 214 12.53 3.02 -30.62
N LEU A 215 12.84 3.95 -29.72
CA LEU A 215 12.53 5.37 -29.94
C LEU A 215 13.54 6.18 -30.77
N GLY A 216 14.64 5.59 -31.26
CA GLY A 216 15.49 6.22 -32.29
C GLY A 216 15.96 7.66 -32.01
N ILE A 217 16.12 8.04 -30.74
CA ILE A 217 16.49 9.41 -30.35
C ILE A 217 18.00 9.59 -30.62
N PRO A 218 18.43 10.60 -31.39
CA PRO A 218 19.82 10.75 -31.79
C PRO A 218 20.74 11.15 -30.61
N TYR A 219 21.80 10.36 -30.43
CA TYR A 219 23.10 10.64 -29.81
C TYR A 219 23.16 11.79 -28.79
N SER A 220 22.78 11.51 -27.54
CA SER A 220 23.17 12.35 -26.39
C SER A 220 24.21 11.62 -25.52
N PRO A 221 25.10 12.33 -24.81
CA PRO A 221 26.06 11.74 -23.86
C PRO A 221 25.40 10.88 -22.77
N PHE A 222 24.13 11.13 -22.46
CA PHE A 222 23.33 10.34 -21.52
C PHE A 222 23.07 8.91 -22.04
N GLN A 223 23.14 8.68 -23.36
CA GLN A 223 22.92 7.38 -23.97
C GLN A 223 24.09 6.42 -23.76
N TRP A 224 25.35 6.91 -23.69
CA TRP A 224 26.50 6.08 -23.32
C TRP A 224 26.46 5.66 -21.84
N PHE A 225 25.95 6.53 -20.98
CA PHE A 225 25.65 6.18 -19.59
C PHE A 225 24.54 5.12 -19.52
N LEU A 226 23.44 5.28 -20.27
CA LEU A 226 22.36 4.28 -20.33
C LEU A 226 22.76 2.96 -21.02
N LEU A 227 23.69 2.95 -21.98
CA LEU A 227 24.17 1.72 -22.62
C LEU A 227 25.19 0.97 -21.74
N GLY A 228 26.10 1.70 -21.08
CA GLY A 228 27.08 1.12 -20.15
C GLY A 228 26.42 0.57 -18.88
N VAL A 229 25.44 1.31 -18.34
CA VAL A 229 24.63 0.89 -17.19
C VAL A 229 23.59 -0.16 -17.65
N GLY A 230 22.92 0.07 -18.78
CA GLY A 230 21.87 -0.80 -19.32
C GLY A 230 22.33 -2.21 -19.66
N GLY A 231 23.59 -2.43 -20.07
CA GLY A 231 24.12 -3.78 -20.30
C GLY A 231 24.20 -4.62 -19.02
N VAL A 232 24.61 -4.00 -17.90
CA VAL A 232 24.69 -4.67 -16.58
C VAL A 232 23.29 -4.87 -16.00
N PHE A 233 22.42 -3.86 -16.14
CA PHE A 233 21.04 -3.95 -15.68
C PHE A 233 20.17 -4.90 -16.51
N GLY A 234 20.47 -5.09 -17.81
CA GLY A 234 19.77 -6.03 -18.68
C GLY A 234 20.05 -7.50 -18.33
N ALA A 235 21.30 -7.84 -17.99
CA ALA A 235 21.61 -9.18 -17.49
C ALA A 235 21.01 -9.42 -16.09
N ALA A 236 21.06 -8.41 -15.22
CA ALA A 236 20.45 -8.47 -13.90
C ALA A 236 18.92 -8.60 -13.93
N SER A 237 18.24 -7.93 -14.88
CA SER A 237 16.79 -7.99 -15.02
C SER A 237 16.32 -9.36 -15.50
N ILE A 238 17.02 -9.99 -16.45
CA ILE A 238 16.74 -11.39 -16.84
C ILE A 238 16.93 -12.33 -15.65
N GLY A 239 17.99 -12.14 -14.85
CA GLY A 239 18.22 -12.89 -13.63
C GLY A 239 17.09 -12.75 -12.62
N LEU A 240 16.57 -11.53 -12.42
CA LEU A 240 15.43 -11.25 -11.54
C LEU A 240 14.12 -11.82 -12.06
N ILE A 241 13.87 -11.77 -13.37
CA ILE A 241 12.65 -12.35 -13.97
C ILE A 241 12.67 -13.87 -13.82
N VAL A 242 13.77 -14.53 -14.21
CA VAL A 242 13.90 -15.99 -14.14
C VAL A 242 13.91 -16.44 -12.67
N GLY A 243 14.69 -15.76 -11.82
CA GLY A 243 14.74 -16.05 -10.38
C GLY A 243 13.38 -15.84 -9.71
N GLY A 244 12.70 -14.73 -10.02
CA GLY A 244 11.36 -14.41 -9.54
C GLY A 244 10.34 -15.46 -9.94
N ALA A 245 10.33 -15.91 -11.20
CA ALA A 245 9.43 -16.95 -11.68
C ALA A 245 9.64 -18.30 -10.97
N VAL A 246 10.90 -18.70 -10.74
CA VAL A 246 11.24 -19.94 -10.01
C VAL A 246 10.79 -19.86 -8.55
N VAL A 247 11.05 -18.74 -7.88
CA VAL A 247 10.66 -18.53 -6.48
C VAL A 247 9.13 -18.50 -6.34
N LEU A 248 8.45 -17.80 -7.25
CA LEU A 248 6.98 -17.75 -7.31
C LEU A 248 6.38 -19.15 -7.50
N SER A 249 6.89 -19.94 -8.46
CA SER A 249 6.41 -21.30 -8.73
C SER A 249 6.61 -22.25 -7.55
N ARG A 250 7.73 -22.13 -6.82
CA ARG A 250 7.94 -22.89 -5.58
C ARG A 250 6.98 -22.45 -4.48
N GLY A 251 6.75 -21.15 -4.37
CA GLY A 251 5.80 -20.57 -3.42
C GLY A 251 4.37 -21.06 -3.66
N THR A 252 3.91 -21.11 -4.91
CA THR A 252 2.56 -21.62 -5.25
C THR A 252 2.42 -23.12 -4.96
N LYS A 253 3.40 -23.95 -5.32
CA LYS A 253 3.37 -25.39 -5.00
C LYS A 253 3.31 -25.64 -3.49
N ALA A 254 4.13 -24.94 -2.71
CA ALA A 254 4.09 -25.05 -1.25
C ALA A 254 2.74 -24.60 -0.67
N ARG A 255 2.10 -23.60 -1.29
CA ARG A 255 0.75 -23.16 -0.93
C ARG A 255 -0.27 -24.24 -1.23
N ASP A 256 -0.19 -24.85 -2.40
CA ASP A 256 -1.11 -25.90 -2.85
C ASP A 256 -0.99 -27.15 -1.97
N GLU A 257 0.21 -27.51 -1.51
CA GLU A 257 0.41 -28.57 -0.52
C GLU A 257 -0.32 -28.29 0.80
N VAL A 258 -0.22 -27.05 1.32
CA VAL A 258 -0.92 -26.67 2.55
C VAL A 258 -2.43 -26.68 2.33
N LEU A 259 -2.90 -26.19 1.18
CA LEU A 259 -4.32 -26.17 0.82
C LEU A 259 -4.89 -27.56 0.54
N ALA A 260 -4.08 -28.50 0.05
CA ALA A 260 -4.49 -29.89 -0.16
C ALA A 260 -4.69 -30.61 1.18
N ILE A 261 -3.88 -30.30 2.19
CA ILE A 261 -4.01 -30.86 3.54
C ILE A 261 -5.15 -30.17 4.30
N LYS A 262 -5.22 -28.84 4.21
CA LYS A 262 -6.17 -28.01 4.94
C LYS A 262 -6.86 -27.02 3.99
N PRO A 263 -7.89 -27.48 3.26
CA PRO A 263 -8.58 -26.64 2.29
C PRO A 263 -9.22 -25.43 2.98
N LYS A 264 -9.22 -24.29 2.29
CA LYS A 264 -9.89 -23.10 2.79
C LYS A 264 -11.39 -23.35 2.90
N PRO A 265 -12.06 -22.88 3.97
CA PRO A 265 -13.51 -22.81 3.99
C PRO A 265 -13.95 -21.93 2.83
N THR A 266 -14.42 -22.58 1.77
CA THR A 266 -14.89 -21.91 0.57
C THR A 266 -16.38 -21.73 0.78
N ALA A 267 -16.83 -20.50 1.03
CA ALA A 267 -18.25 -20.21 1.12
C ALA A 267 -18.84 -20.40 -0.28
N TRP A 268 -19.48 -21.54 -0.51
CA TRP A 268 -20.20 -21.78 -1.74
C TRP A 268 -21.51 -21.00 -1.68
N VAL A 269 -21.58 -19.93 -2.46
CA VAL A 269 -22.82 -19.22 -2.73
C VAL A 269 -23.55 -19.99 -3.81
N VAL A 270 -24.61 -20.71 -3.44
CA VAL A 270 -25.46 -21.39 -4.41
C VAL A 270 -26.65 -20.47 -4.70
N PRO A 271 -26.85 -20.01 -5.95
CA PRO A 271 -28.06 -19.28 -6.30
C PRO A 271 -29.24 -20.25 -6.21
N VAL A 272 -30.21 -19.94 -5.35
CA VAL A 272 -31.44 -20.72 -5.21
C VAL A 272 -32.57 -19.95 -5.89
N PRO A 273 -33.22 -20.50 -6.92
CA PRO A 273 -34.39 -19.86 -7.50
C PRO A 273 -35.49 -19.79 -6.43
N MET A 274 -36.00 -18.60 -6.16
CA MET A 274 -37.12 -18.36 -5.26
C MET A 274 -38.35 -18.00 -6.07
N LEU A 275 -39.37 -18.86 -6.01
CA LEU A 275 -40.71 -18.54 -6.47
C LEU A 275 -41.49 -17.93 -5.30
N THR A 276 -41.69 -16.62 -5.36
CA THR A 276 -42.58 -15.92 -4.42
C THR A 276 -43.96 -15.75 -5.05
N ARG A 277 -45.00 -15.58 -4.23
CA ARG A 277 -46.40 -15.49 -4.67
C ARG A 277 -46.69 -14.30 -5.62
N GLY A 278 -45.71 -13.40 -5.82
CA GLY A 278 -45.79 -12.23 -6.71
C GLY A 278 -44.68 -12.13 -7.77
N GLY A 279 -43.80 -13.13 -7.91
CA GLY A 279 -42.72 -13.09 -8.91
C GLY A 279 -41.61 -14.14 -8.70
N ALA A 280 -40.88 -14.43 -9.78
CA ALA A 280 -39.67 -15.26 -9.74
C ALA A 280 -38.44 -14.38 -9.48
N GLY A 281 -37.59 -14.76 -8.52
CA GLY A 281 -36.33 -14.11 -8.20
C GLY A 281 -35.23 -15.12 -7.85
N PHE A 282 -34.00 -14.65 -7.68
CA PHE A 282 -32.89 -15.46 -7.18
C PHE A 282 -32.57 -15.07 -5.74
N GLY A 283 -32.59 -16.04 -4.83
CA GLY A 283 -32.06 -15.88 -3.48
C GLY A 283 -30.64 -16.42 -3.41
N VAL A 284 -29.80 -15.83 -2.57
CA VAL A 284 -28.47 -16.35 -2.26
C VAL A 284 -28.58 -17.18 -0.98
N ALA A 285 -28.39 -18.49 -1.08
CA ALA A 285 -28.19 -19.34 0.09
C ALA A 285 -26.69 -19.63 0.23
N GLY A 286 -26.10 -19.13 1.32
CA GLY A 286 -24.74 -19.48 1.72
C GLY A 286 -24.78 -20.61 2.73
N ARG A 287 -24.02 -21.67 2.51
CA ARG A 287 -23.64 -22.61 3.59
C ARG A 287 -22.28 -22.15 4.10
N PHE A 288 -22.27 -21.61 5.31
CA PHE A 288 -21.06 -21.19 6.01
C PHE A 288 -20.44 -22.36 6.77
#